data_AF-A0A2T1DWW4-F1
#
_entry.id   AF-A0A2T1DWW4-F1
#
_cell.length_a   1.000
_cell.length_b   1.000
_cell.length_c   1.000
_cell.angle_alpha   90.00
_cell.angle_beta   90.00
_cell.angle_gamma   90.00
#
_symmetry.space_group_name_H-M   'P 1'
#
loop_
_entity.id
_entity.type
_entity.pdbx_description
1 polymer ?
#
loop_
_entity_poly.entity_id
_entity_poly.type
_entity_poly.pdbx_seq_one_letter_code
_entity_poly.pdbx_strand_id
1 'polypeptide(L)'
;MPQFHYLTRGNGTTLLVKAPVFAVDAEIRAYHLELLRQVVQLDGYHLATADPVLFEHFEPLYRAIAQHLTPPFEPDSLTSVSRHQFFISMGLEPVDKEMTLISLSGLEQLMGFTHTRGTVGDNQPPLLLTSGNIDMDLLASLELIFQDRLAWLVHHYSRADLLDLLSQGQNLRRGKDAIDELQAERDRALFEQNQATIAAGFRQHGGFAF
;
A
#
# COMPACT_ATOMS: atom_id res chain seq x y z
N MET A 1 -18.94 6.79 -3.58
CA MET A 1 -17.75 7.63 -3.33
C MET A 1 -17.51 7.80 -1.84
N PRO A 2 -16.37 7.39 -1.25
CA PRO A 2 -16.05 7.68 0.14
C PRO A 2 -15.69 9.15 0.30
N GLN A 3 -16.56 9.91 0.97
CA GLN A 3 -16.19 11.21 1.51
C GLN A 3 -15.46 10.98 2.83
N PHE A 4 -14.21 11.39 2.97
CA PHE A 4 -13.56 11.36 4.29
C PHE A 4 -13.86 12.69 4.99
N HIS A 5 -14.37 12.61 6.21
CA HIS A 5 -14.57 13.75 7.10
C HIS A 5 -13.41 13.78 8.10
N TYR A 6 -12.81 14.95 8.32
CA TYR A 6 -11.76 15.12 9.33
C TYR A 6 -12.38 15.80 10.55
N LEU A 7 -12.29 15.18 11.71
CA LEU A 7 -12.66 15.79 12.99
C LEU A 7 -11.41 16.13 13.78
N THR A 8 -11.12 17.41 13.95
CA THR A 8 -10.02 17.87 14.80
C THR A 8 -10.50 18.05 16.24
N ARG A 9 -9.93 17.30 17.18
CA ARG A 9 -10.17 17.53 18.62
C ARG A 9 -9.41 18.78 19.07
N GLY A 10 -9.90 19.45 20.11
CA GLY A 10 -9.30 20.68 20.66
C GLY A 10 -7.85 20.54 21.17
N ASN A 11 -7.32 19.32 21.25
CA ASN A 11 -5.93 19.03 21.57
C ASN A 11 -5.02 18.89 20.32
N GLY A 12 -5.53 19.18 19.12
CA GLY A 12 -4.78 19.12 17.86
C GLY A 12 -4.71 17.73 17.22
N THR A 13 -5.37 16.71 17.78
CA THR A 13 -5.44 15.39 17.15
C THR A 13 -6.53 15.36 16.08
N THR A 14 -6.14 15.05 14.83
CA THR A 14 -7.09 14.91 13.70
C THR A 14 -7.51 13.44 13.57
N LEU A 15 -8.81 13.19 13.71
CA LEU A 15 -9.41 11.88 13.45
C LEU A 15 -9.85 11.81 11.99
N LEU A 16 -9.35 10.81 11.27
CA LEU A 16 -9.87 10.42 9.97
C LEU A 16 -11.21 9.70 10.18
N VAL A 17 -12.31 10.34 9.78
CA VAL A 17 -13.65 9.76 9.82
C VAL A 17 -14.02 9.39 8.39
N LYS A 18 -14.10 8.11 8.07
CA LYS A 18 -14.61 7.67 6.76
C LYS A 18 -16.09 8.04 6.64
N ALA A 19 -16.56 8.39 5.44
CA ALA A 19 -17.99 8.53 5.18
C ALA A 19 -18.70 7.27 5.69
N PRO A 20 -19.88 7.40 6.33
CA PRO A 20 -20.64 6.25 6.83
C PRO A 20 -20.82 5.15 5.78
N VAL A 21 -20.87 5.53 4.51
CA VAL A 21 -21.02 4.66 3.34
C VAL A 21 -19.83 3.70 3.10
N PHE A 22 -18.65 3.97 3.68
CA PHE A 22 -17.42 3.16 3.54
C PHE A 22 -16.86 2.69 4.87
N ALA A 23 -17.55 3.00 5.96
CA ALA A 23 -17.30 2.36 7.25
C ALA A 23 -17.46 0.84 7.10
N VAL A 24 -18.53 0.43 6.41
CA VAL A 24 -18.85 -0.98 6.14
C VAL A 24 -17.73 -1.70 5.37
N ASP A 25 -17.23 -1.15 4.27
CA ASP A 25 -16.12 -1.76 3.50
C ASP A 25 -14.83 -1.84 4.33
N ALA A 26 -14.57 -0.81 5.15
CA ALA A 26 -13.41 -0.79 6.04
C ALA A 26 -13.52 -1.82 7.17
N GLU A 27 -14.73 -2.01 7.70
CA GLU A 27 -15.07 -2.99 8.72
C GLU A 27 -14.96 -4.41 8.16
N ILE A 28 -15.56 -4.68 6.99
CA ILE A 28 -15.40 -5.96 6.26
C ILE A 28 -13.92 -6.28 6.09
N ARG A 29 -13.13 -5.33 5.61
CA ARG A 29 -11.70 -5.51 5.41
C ARG A 29 -10.96 -5.76 6.73
N ALA A 30 -11.29 -5.02 7.79
CA ALA A 30 -10.67 -5.19 9.09
C ALA A 30 -10.97 -6.58 9.69
N TYR A 31 -12.23 -7.02 9.64
CA TYR A 31 -12.62 -8.34 10.12
C TYR A 31 -11.97 -9.45 9.28
N HIS A 32 -11.89 -9.30 7.96
CA HIS A 32 -11.22 -10.28 7.09
C HIS A 32 -9.72 -10.36 7.38
N LEU A 33 -9.02 -9.23 7.42
CA LEU A 33 -7.59 -9.22 7.72
C LEU A 33 -7.29 -9.84 9.10
N GLU A 34 -8.15 -9.60 10.09
CA GLU A 34 -8.02 -10.23 11.40
C GLU A 34 -8.28 -11.74 11.35
N LEU A 35 -9.27 -12.20 10.58
CA LEU A 35 -9.53 -13.61 10.33
C LEU A 35 -8.30 -14.30 9.72
N LEU A 36 -7.76 -13.76 8.62
CA LEU A 36 -6.57 -14.33 7.98
C LEU A 36 -5.35 -14.30 8.90
N ARG A 37 -5.14 -13.22 9.66
CA ARG A 37 -4.03 -13.13 10.62
C ARG A 37 -4.03 -14.28 11.62
N GLN A 38 -5.20 -14.70 12.08
CA GLN A 38 -5.36 -15.80 13.03
C GLN A 38 -5.29 -17.17 12.33
N VAL A 39 -5.96 -17.33 11.19
CA VAL A 39 -6.06 -18.59 10.45
C VAL A 39 -4.72 -19.02 9.84
N VAL A 40 -3.92 -18.07 9.35
CA VAL A 40 -2.60 -18.35 8.73
C VAL A 40 -1.60 -18.97 9.73
N GLN A 41 -1.84 -18.84 11.03
CA GLN A 41 -1.02 -19.50 12.07
C GLN A 41 -1.27 -21.01 12.18
N LEU A 42 -2.31 -21.53 11.52
CA LEU A 42 -2.71 -22.93 11.59
C LEU A 42 -2.21 -23.71 10.36
N ASP A 43 -1.54 -24.83 10.60
CA ASP A 43 -1.10 -25.70 9.51
C ASP A 43 -2.28 -26.27 8.72
N GLY A 44 -2.18 -26.23 7.38
CA GLY A 44 -3.21 -26.76 6.50
C GLY A 44 -4.45 -25.88 6.36
N TYR A 45 -4.42 -24.63 6.84
CA TYR A 45 -5.57 -23.71 6.75
C TYR A 45 -6.08 -23.46 5.33
N HIS A 46 -5.27 -23.69 4.30
CA HIS A 46 -5.66 -23.52 2.90
C HIS A 46 -6.54 -24.68 2.40
N LEU A 47 -6.59 -25.80 3.11
CA LEU A 47 -7.39 -26.96 2.74
C LEU A 47 -8.85 -26.74 3.10
N ALA A 48 -9.77 -26.93 2.14
CA ALA A 48 -11.21 -26.80 2.39
C ALA A 48 -11.75 -27.73 3.48
N THR A 49 -11.05 -28.84 3.77
CA THR A 49 -11.38 -29.75 4.88
C THR A 49 -11.13 -29.14 6.26
N ALA A 50 -10.39 -28.04 6.36
CA ALA A 50 -10.14 -27.34 7.61
C ALA A 50 -11.34 -26.46 8.03
N ASP A 51 -12.21 -26.09 7.09
CA ASP A 51 -13.31 -25.15 7.33
C ASP A 51 -14.23 -25.52 8.51
N PRO A 52 -14.62 -26.78 8.79
CA PRO A 52 -15.45 -27.06 9.95
C PRO A 52 -14.82 -26.60 11.27
N VAL A 53 -13.50 -26.77 11.41
CA VAL A 53 -12.75 -26.35 12.60
C VAL A 53 -12.52 -24.84 12.59
N LEU A 54 -12.14 -24.27 11.44
CA LEU A 54 -11.91 -22.83 11.30
C LEU A 54 -13.19 -22.04 11.54
N PHE A 55 -14.30 -22.50 10.99
CA PHE A 55 -15.59 -21.87 11.13
C PHE A 55 -16.08 -21.94 12.58
N GLU A 56 -15.98 -23.08 13.25
CA GLU A 56 -16.35 -23.19 14.67
C GLU A 56 -15.52 -22.24 15.55
N HIS A 57 -14.22 -22.13 15.30
CA HIS A 57 -13.33 -21.31 16.14
C HIS A 57 -13.41 -19.81 15.85
N PHE A 58 -13.63 -19.42 14.59
CA PHE A 58 -13.63 -18.03 14.15
C PHE A 58 -15.01 -17.54 13.69
N GLU A 59 -16.07 -18.27 14.03
CA GLU A 59 -17.47 -17.98 13.70
C GLU A 59 -17.84 -16.48 13.86
N PRO A 60 -17.43 -15.79 14.95
CA PRO A 60 -17.78 -14.38 15.12
C PRO A 60 -17.28 -13.49 13.97
N LEU A 61 -16.10 -13.78 13.39
CA LEU A 61 -15.52 -13.02 12.29
C LEU A 61 -16.24 -13.32 10.97
N TYR A 62 -16.58 -14.58 10.70
CA TYR A 62 -17.38 -14.97 9.54
C TYR A 62 -18.73 -14.27 9.54
N ARG A 63 -19.43 -14.29 10.68
CA ARG A 63 -20.74 -13.64 10.84
C ARG A 63 -20.62 -12.12 10.73
N ALA A 64 -19.62 -11.51 11.36
CA ALA A 64 -19.39 -10.08 11.27
C ALA A 64 -19.21 -9.67 9.80
N ILE A 65 -18.36 -10.36 9.04
CA ILE A 65 -18.17 -10.07 7.61
C ILE A 65 -19.48 -10.23 6.84
N ALA A 66 -20.18 -11.36 7.00
CA ALA A 66 -21.38 -11.68 6.23
C ALA A 66 -22.56 -10.74 6.50
N GLN A 67 -22.68 -10.22 7.73
CA GLN A 67 -23.70 -9.22 8.10
C GLN A 67 -23.49 -7.85 7.44
N HIS A 68 -22.23 -7.51 7.13
CA HIS A 68 -21.89 -6.24 6.51
C HIS A 68 -21.96 -6.29 4.97
N LEU A 69 -22.00 -7.49 4.38
CA LEU A 69 -22.19 -7.67 2.94
C LEU A 69 -23.63 -7.38 2.51
N THR A 70 -23.81 -6.99 1.24
CA THR A 70 -25.12 -6.67 0.67
C THR A 70 -25.42 -7.55 -0.55
N PRO A 71 -26.43 -8.44 -0.50
CA PRO A 71 -27.31 -8.71 0.65
C PRO A 71 -26.57 -9.44 1.78
N PRO A 72 -26.98 -9.25 3.05
CA PRO A 72 -26.42 -10.01 4.17
C PRO A 72 -26.88 -11.47 4.08
N PHE A 73 -26.04 -12.38 4.55
CA PHE A 73 -26.33 -13.81 4.55
C PHE A 73 -25.76 -14.50 5.80
N GLU A 74 -26.26 -15.70 6.09
CA GLU A 74 -25.74 -16.54 7.18
C GLU A 74 -24.61 -17.45 6.66
N PRO A 75 -23.40 -17.40 7.24
CA PRO A 75 -22.30 -18.28 6.81
C PRO A 75 -22.63 -19.78 6.88
N ASP A 76 -23.52 -20.19 7.78
CA ASP A 76 -24.01 -21.57 7.93
C ASP A 76 -24.83 -22.06 6.74
N SER A 77 -25.41 -21.13 5.97
CA SER A 77 -26.19 -21.48 4.79
C SER A 77 -25.31 -21.90 3.61
N LEU A 78 -24.00 -21.62 3.68
CA LEU A 78 -23.01 -22.07 2.71
C LEU A 78 -22.51 -23.47 3.02
N THR A 79 -22.17 -24.22 1.98
CA THR A 79 -21.40 -25.46 2.17
C THR A 79 -20.03 -25.14 2.75
N SER A 80 -19.45 -26.07 3.52
CA SER A 80 -18.12 -25.92 4.11
C SER A 80 -17.06 -25.51 3.07
N VAL A 81 -17.10 -26.10 1.88
CA VAL A 81 -16.20 -25.76 0.78
C VAL A 81 -16.43 -24.33 0.27
N SER A 82 -17.69 -23.95 0.02
CA SER A 82 -18.02 -22.60 -0.49
C SER A 82 -17.66 -21.51 0.52
N ARG A 83 -17.88 -21.78 1.81
CA ARG A 83 -17.51 -20.88 2.90
C ARG A 83 -15.99 -20.72 2.95
N HIS A 84 -15.24 -21.81 2.94
CA HIS A 84 -13.79 -21.77 2.88
C HIS A 84 -13.26 -20.94 1.71
N GLN A 85 -13.81 -21.19 0.52
CA GLN A 85 -13.44 -20.49 -0.71
C GLN A 85 -13.73 -18.99 -0.66
N PHE A 86 -14.85 -18.62 -0.05
CA PHE A 86 -15.24 -17.22 0.06
C PHE A 86 -14.40 -16.45 1.08
N PHE A 87 -14.15 -17.02 2.26
CA PHE A 87 -13.52 -16.29 3.38
C PHE A 87 -12.02 -16.55 3.54
N ILE A 88 -11.51 -17.73 3.18
CA ILE A 88 -10.15 -18.16 3.52
C ILE A 88 -9.26 -18.31 2.30
N SER A 89 -9.60 -19.20 1.37
CA SER A 89 -8.78 -19.45 0.17
C SER A 89 -9.54 -20.27 -0.86
N MET A 90 -9.32 -19.96 -2.14
CA MET A 90 -9.82 -20.76 -3.26
C MET A 90 -9.06 -22.10 -3.44
N GLY A 91 -7.98 -22.32 -2.69
CA GLY A 91 -7.15 -23.54 -2.72
C GLY A 91 -5.70 -23.24 -3.09
N LEU A 92 -5.06 -24.15 -3.81
CA LEU A 92 -3.70 -23.97 -4.32
C LEU A 92 -3.75 -23.63 -5.81
N GLU A 93 -3.05 -22.56 -6.18
CA GLU A 93 -2.88 -22.15 -7.56
C GLU A 93 -1.45 -22.47 -8.02
N PRO A 94 -1.27 -23.20 -9.14
CA PRO A 94 0.05 -23.42 -9.71
C PRO A 94 0.56 -22.11 -10.32
N VAL A 95 1.71 -21.64 -9.85
CA VAL A 95 2.38 -20.47 -10.43
C VAL A 95 3.37 -20.90 -11.50
N ASP A 96 4.10 -21.98 -11.23
CA ASP A 96 5.02 -22.65 -12.15
C ASP A 96 5.06 -24.15 -11.85
N LYS A 97 5.78 -24.93 -12.67
CA LYS A 97 5.87 -26.41 -12.54
C LYS A 97 6.36 -26.89 -11.16
N GLU A 98 7.06 -26.04 -10.43
CA GLU A 98 7.68 -26.38 -9.13
C GLU A 98 7.10 -25.55 -7.96
N MET A 99 6.22 -24.59 -8.24
CA MET A 99 5.73 -23.64 -7.22
C MET A 99 4.21 -23.56 -7.22
N THR A 100 3.63 -23.82 -6.06
CA THR A 100 2.20 -23.60 -5.77
C THR A 100 2.06 -22.48 -4.74
N LEU A 101 1.12 -21.57 -4.98
CA LEU A 101 0.74 -20.54 -4.04
C LEU A 101 -0.65 -20.82 -3.50
N ILE A 102 -0.93 -20.32 -2.30
CA ILE A 102 -2.29 -20.30 -1.75
C ILE A 102 -3.06 -19.24 -2.52
N SER A 103 -4.15 -19.65 -3.15
CA SER A 103 -4.99 -18.76 -3.96
C SER A 103 -5.78 -17.82 -3.05
N LEU A 104 -6.00 -16.60 -3.52
CA LEU A 104 -6.79 -15.59 -2.80
C LEU A 104 -8.23 -16.08 -2.60
N SER A 105 -8.81 -15.78 -1.44
CA SER A 105 -10.23 -15.99 -1.16
C SER A 105 -11.13 -15.18 -2.11
N GLY A 106 -12.38 -15.61 -2.28
CA GLY A 106 -13.36 -14.87 -3.05
C GLY A 106 -13.57 -13.44 -2.53
N LEU A 107 -13.53 -13.25 -1.22
CA LEU A 107 -13.67 -11.92 -0.62
C LEU A 107 -12.44 -11.03 -0.86
N GLU A 108 -11.23 -11.58 -0.86
CA GLU A 108 -10.03 -10.85 -1.28
C GLU A 108 -10.11 -10.40 -2.74
N GLN A 109 -10.60 -11.27 -3.63
CA GLN A 109 -10.80 -10.92 -5.03
C GLN A 109 -11.84 -9.79 -5.18
N LEU A 110 -12.93 -9.81 -4.42
CA LEU A 110 -13.93 -8.73 -4.39
C LEU A 110 -13.37 -7.41 -3.86
N MET A 111 -12.43 -7.47 -2.91
CA MET A 111 -11.71 -6.30 -2.41
C MET A 111 -10.60 -5.82 -3.36
N GLY A 112 -10.38 -6.50 -4.49
CA GLY A 112 -9.41 -6.11 -5.51
C GLY A 112 -7.97 -6.55 -5.22
N PHE A 113 -7.75 -7.51 -4.32
CA PHE A 113 -6.42 -8.07 -4.11
C PHE A 113 -5.96 -8.85 -5.33
N THR A 114 -4.67 -8.77 -5.65
CA THR A 114 -4.05 -9.51 -6.74
C THR A 114 -2.73 -10.11 -6.27
N HIS A 115 -2.39 -11.29 -6.79
CA HIS A 115 -1.06 -11.87 -6.57
C HIS A 115 -0.03 -11.03 -7.32
N THR A 116 0.93 -10.45 -6.61
CA THR A 116 2.12 -9.87 -7.23
C THR A 116 2.96 -11.00 -7.81
N ARG A 117 2.76 -11.35 -9.09
CA ARG A 117 3.68 -12.20 -9.86
C ARG A 117 5.00 -11.45 -10.03
N GLY A 118 5.89 -11.58 -9.06
CA GLY A 118 7.26 -11.09 -9.16
C GLY A 118 8.17 -12.16 -9.74
N THR A 119 8.49 -12.09 -11.03
CA THR A 119 9.86 -12.42 -11.43
C THR A 119 10.74 -11.34 -10.80
N VAL A 120 11.64 -11.76 -9.91
CA VAL A 120 12.74 -10.91 -9.44
C VAL A 120 13.71 -10.78 -10.62
N GLY A 121 13.43 -9.81 -11.50
CA GLY A 121 14.33 -9.35 -12.54
C GLY A 121 14.46 -7.84 -12.41
N ASP A 122 15.68 -7.33 -12.55
CA ASP A 122 16.14 -5.95 -12.34
C ASP A 122 15.43 -4.84 -13.16
N ASN A 123 14.24 -5.09 -13.69
CA ASN A 123 13.37 -4.11 -14.34
C ASN A 123 11.95 -4.16 -13.76
N GLN A 124 11.80 -4.32 -12.44
CA GLN A 124 10.50 -4.11 -11.83
C GLN A 124 10.14 -2.62 -11.96
N PRO A 125 9.00 -2.26 -12.60
CA PRO A 125 8.46 -0.93 -12.42
C PRO A 125 8.28 -0.71 -10.91
N PRO A 126 8.56 0.50 -10.39
CA PRO A 126 8.55 0.75 -8.95
C PRO A 126 7.24 0.24 -8.37
N LEU A 127 7.33 -0.49 -7.25
CA LEU A 127 6.19 -0.97 -6.45
C LEU A 127 5.11 0.11 -6.41
N LEU A 128 4.10 -0.05 -7.27
CA LEU A 128 2.95 0.82 -7.30
C LEU A 128 2.10 0.39 -6.11
N LEU A 129 2.34 1.02 -4.96
CA LEU A 129 1.44 0.98 -3.81
C LEU A 129 0.10 1.58 -4.26
N THR A 130 -0.81 0.73 -4.70
CA THR A 130 -2.17 1.07 -5.11
C THR A 130 -3.17 0.52 -4.09
N SER A 131 -4.17 1.33 -3.78
CA SER A 131 -5.31 0.95 -2.95
C SER A 131 -6.40 0.21 -3.73
N GLY A 132 -6.24 0.04 -5.05
CA GLY A 132 -7.26 -0.48 -5.96
C GLY A 132 -8.35 0.55 -6.32
N ASN A 133 -8.32 1.74 -5.72
CA ASN A 133 -9.22 2.84 -6.02
C ASN A 133 -8.43 4.02 -6.62
N ILE A 134 -8.70 4.30 -7.89
CA ILE A 134 -7.99 5.32 -8.67
C ILE A 134 -8.13 6.73 -8.08
N ASP A 135 -9.24 7.05 -7.42
CA ASP A 135 -9.45 8.37 -6.82
C ASP A 135 -8.62 8.49 -5.52
N MET A 136 -8.51 7.40 -4.75
CA MET A 136 -7.68 7.34 -3.55
C MET A 136 -6.20 7.38 -3.86
N ASP A 137 -5.78 6.67 -4.91
CA ASP A 137 -4.39 6.64 -5.34
C ASP A 137 -3.96 8.01 -5.90
N LEU A 138 -4.88 8.69 -6.60
CA LEU A 138 -4.68 10.06 -7.05
C LEU A 138 -4.52 11.03 -5.87
N LEU A 139 -5.42 10.96 -4.88
CA LEU A 139 -5.34 11.81 -3.69
C LEU A 139 -4.07 11.56 -2.89
N ALA A 140 -3.70 10.30 -2.66
CA ALA A 140 -2.46 9.94 -1.98
C ALA A 140 -1.23 10.45 -2.75
N SER A 141 -1.23 10.33 -4.08
CA SER A 141 -0.15 10.82 -4.93
C SER A 141 -0.04 12.35 -4.91
N LEU A 142 -1.18 13.05 -4.89
CA LEU A 142 -1.22 14.51 -4.79
C LEU A 142 -0.79 14.99 -3.40
N GLU A 143 -1.16 14.29 -2.33
CA GLU A 143 -0.72 14.59 -0.97
C GLU A 143 0.81 14.58 -0.89
N LEU A 144 1.46 13.60 -1.49
CA LEU A 144 2.93 13.47 -1.48
C LEU A 144 3.67 14.63 -2.16
N ILE A 145 3.01 15.40 -3.03
CA ILE A 145 3.61 16.50 -3.80
C ILE A 145 3.10 17.86 -3.32
N PHE A 146 1.83 17.95 -2.96
CA PHE A 146 1.13 19.20 -2.72
C PHE A 146 0.55 19.32 -1.32
N GLN A 147 0.86 18.42 -0.38
CA GLN A 147 0.56 18.43 1.08
C GLN A 147 -0.43 19.54 1.51
N ASP A 148 0.09 20.74 1.81
CA ASP A 148 -0.68 21.86 2.35
C ASP A 148 -1.80 22.42 1.45
N ARG A 149 -1.78 22.08 0.16
CA ARG A 149 -2.69 22.57 -0.89
C ARG A 149 -3.64 21.50 -1.41
N LEU A 150 -3.51 20.24 -0.97
CA LEU A 150 -4.34 19.15 -1.49
C LEU A 150 -5.83 19.47 -1.37
N ALA A 151 -6.28 19.90 -0.19
CA ALA A 151 -7.68 20.20 0.08
C ALA A 151 -8.22 21.27 -0.88
N TRP A 152 -7.44 22.32 -1.16
CA TRP A 152 -7.84 23.37 -2.08
C TRP A 152 -7.91 22.86 -3.53
N LEU A 153 -6.91 22.08 -3.96
CA LEU A 153 -6.85 21.52 -5.32
C LEU A 153 -8.04 20.59 -5.61
N VAL A 154 -8.35 19.69 -4.68
CA VAL A 154 -9.45 18.72 -4.84
C VAL A 154 -10.82 19.41 -4.91
N HIS A 155 -10.97 20.57 -4.29
CA HIS A 155 -12.22 21.34 -4.32
C HIS A 155 -12.42 22.19 -5.58
N HIS A 156 -11.34 22.58 -6.26
CA HIS A 156 -11.41 23.56 -7.36
C HIS A 156 -11.14 22.98 -8.74
N TYR A 157 -10.61 21.76 -8.84
CA TYR A 157 -10.19 21.15 -10.10
C TYR A 157 -10.90 19.83 -10.36
N SER A 158 -11.16 19.55 -11.62
CA SER A 158 -11.73 18.25 -12.02
C SER A 158 -10.69 17.14 -11.87
N ARG A 159 -11.15 15.90 -11.86
CA ARG A 159 -10.25 14.73 -11.80
C ARG A 159 -9.22 14.72 -12.94
N ALA A 160 -9.61 15.13 -14.14
CA ALA A 160 -8.69 15.19 -15.29
C ALA A 160 -7.59 16.24 -15.05
N ASP A 161 -7.98 17.43 -14.56
CA ASP A 161 -7.04 18.51 -14.26
C ASP A 161 -6.07 18.12 -13.14
N LEU A 162 -6.55 17.38 -12.14
CA LEU A 162 -5.74 16.85 -11.03
C LEU A 162 -4.71 15.80 -11.50
N LEU A 163 -5.08 14.96 -12.47
CA LEU A 163 -4.14 14.01 -13.08
C LEU A 163 -3.05 14.74 -13.89
N ASP A 164 -3.44 15.78 -14.64
CA ASP A 164 -2.49 16.61 -15.37
C ASP A 164 -1.55 17.37 -14.42
N LEU A 165 -2.07 17.92 -13.33
CA LEU A 165 -1.31 18.55 -12.25
C LEU A 165 -0.34 17.57 -11.58
N LEU A 166 -0.79 16.34 -11.31
CA LEU A 166 0.06 15.30 -10.74
C LEU A 166 1.21 14.94 -11.69
N SER A 167 0.90 14.73 -12.98
CA SER A 167 1.89 14.43 -14.02
C SER A 167 2.93 15.55 -14.14
N GLN A 168 2.49 16.80 -14.17
CA GLN A 168 3.39 17.97 -14.22
C GLN A 168 4.23 18.08 -12.94
N GLY A 169 3.64 17.86 -11.77
CA GLY A 169 4.34 17.88 -10.48
C GLY A 169 5.42 16.80 -10.36
N GLN A 170 5.13 15.58 -10.81
CA GLN A 170 6.10 14.49 -10.86
C GLN A 170 7.25 14.77 -11.82
N ASN A 171 6.97 15.35 -13.00
CA ASN A 171 8.00 15.72 -13.97
C ASN A 171 8.92 16.84 -13.44
N LEU A 172 8.36 17.84 -12.75
CA LEU A 172 9.15 18.90 -12.12
C LEU A 172 10.03 18.36 -10.98
N ARG A 173 9.50 17.43 -10.18
CA ARG A 173 10.24 16.80 -9.08
C ARG A 173 11.39 15.94 -9.60
N ARG A 174 11.16 15.11 -10.62
CA ARG A 174 12.22 14.34 -11.30
C ARG A 174 13.29 15.25 -11.91
N GLY A 175 12.90 16.36 -12.51
CA GLY A 175 13.84 17.34 -13.05
C GLY A 175 14.69 17.99 -11.96
N LYS A 176 14.11 18.29 -10.79
CA LYS A 176 14.82 18.83 -9.64
C LYS A 176 15.77 17.82 -9.00
N ASP A 177 15.29 16.58 -8.78
CA ASP A 177 16.10 15.50 -8.19
C ASP A 177 17.33 15.19 -9.08
N ALA A 178 17.16 15.19 -10.41
CA ALA A 178 18.28 15.02 -11.34
C ALA A 178 19.28 16.20 -11.32
N ILE A 179 18.82 17.42 -11.08
CA ILE A 179 19.69 18.60 -10.94
C ILE A 179 20.45 18.55 -9.60
N ASP A 180 19.77 18.16 -8.52
CA ASP A 180 20.37 18.05 -7.19
C ASP A 180 21.42 16.92 -7.15
N GLU A 181 21.18 15.80 -7.84
CA GLU A 181 22.18 14.73 -8.04
C GLU A 181 23.40 15.22 -8.84
N LEU A 182 23.19 15.92 -9.96
CA LEU A 182 24.29 16.50 -10.75
C LEU A 182 25.10 17.55 -9.97
N GLN A 183 24.45 18.32 -9.10
CA GLN A 183 25.14 19.26 -8.21
C GLN A 183 25.94 18.53 -7.14
N ALA A 184 25.40 17.48 -6.53
CA ALA A 184 26.11 16.66 -5.56
C ALA A 184 27.33 15.96 -6.17
N GLU A 185 27.24 15.45 -7.39
CA GLU A 185 28.38 14.89 -8.13
C GLU A 185 29.44 15.95 -8.44
N ARG A 186 29.02 17.15 -8.86
CA ARG A 186 29.94 18.26 -9.15
C ARG A 186 30.67 18.74 -7.89
N ASP A 187 29.96 18.86 -6.78
CA ASP A 187 30.53 19.30 -5.50
C ASP A 187 31.48 18.24 -4.94
N ARG A 188 31.18 16.96 -5.13
CA ARG A 188 32.09 15.86 -4.80
C ARG A 188 33.36 15.88 -5.65
N ALA A 189 33.25 16.07 -6.96
CA ALA A 189 34.39 16.17 -7.86
C ALA A 189 35.29 17.39 -7.54
N LEU A 190 34.68 18.53 -7.22
CA LEU A 190 35.40 19.73 -6.76
C LEU A 190 36.10 19.51 -5.42
N PHE A 191 35.47 18.79 -4.50
CA PHE A 191 36.10 18.43 -3.22
C PHE A 191 37.33 17.53 -3.43
N GLU A 192 37.21 16.48 -4.25
CA GLU A 192 38.30 15.56 -4.58
C GLU A 192 39.45 16.26 -5.32
N GLN A 193 39.14 17.16 -6.25
CA GLN A 193 40.14 17.96 -6.97
C GLN A 193 40.89 18.92 -6.02
N ASN A 194 40.17 19.59 -5.13
CA ASN A 194 40.76 20.51 -4.15
C ASN A 194 41.50 19.76 -3.03
N GLN A 195 41.18 18.50 -2.76
CA GLN A 195 41.89 17.68 -1.78
C GLN A 195 43.37 17.47 -2.17
N ALA A 196 43.65 17.33 -3.47
CA ALA A 196 45.01 17.26 -3.99
C ALA A 196 45.78 18.59 -3.83
N THR A 197 45.09 19.72 -4.02
CA THR A 197 45.67 21.07 -3.88
C THR A 197 45.92 21.43 -2.41
N ILE A 198 44.99 21.07 -1.52
CA ILE A 198 45.10 21.27 -0.07
C ILE A 198 46.22 20.37 0.50
N ALA A 199 46.33 19.12 0.05
CA ALA A 199 47.41 18.22 0.45
C ALA A 199 48.80 18.71 -0.03
N ALA A 200 48.88 19.37 -1.18
CA ALA A 200 50.11 20.02 -1.67
C ALA A 200 50.48 21.27 -0.84
N GLY A 201 49.49 22.08 -0.44
CA GLY A 201 49.68 23.25 0.44
C GLY A 201 50.16 22.87 1.85
N PHE A 202 49.64 21.77 2.41
CA PHE A 202 50.10 21.26 3.71
C PHE A 202 51.55 20.76 3.69
N ARG A 203 52.04 20.23 2.56
CA ARG A 203 53.47 19.85 2.43
C ARG A 203 54.39 21.06 2.26
N GLN A 204 53.90 22.16 1.69
CA GLN A 204 54.68 23.39 1.53
C GLN A 204 54.74 24.24 2.81
N HIS A 205 53.75 24.13 3.71
CA HIS A 205 53.70 24.92 4.95
C HIS A 205 53.90 24.11 6.25
N GLY A 206 53.96 22.77 6.19
CA GLY A 206 54.18 21.88 7.34
C GLY A 206 55.65 21.66 7.74
N GLY A 207 56.58 22.45 7.18
CA GLY A 207 57.99 22.44 7.57
C GLY A 207 58.32 23.55 8.55
N PHE A 208 57.92 23.43 9.82
CA PHE A 208 58.59 24.13 10.91
C PHE A 208 58.86 23.16 12.06
N ALA A 209 60.15 23.10 12.39
CA ALA A 209 60.79 22.24 13.36
C ALA A 209 60.34 22.54 14.79
N PHE A 210 60.25 21.48 15.60
CA PHE A 210 60.85 21.41 16.93
C PHE A 210 61.52 20.05 17.07
#